data_AF-A0A968RYL5-F1
#
_entry.id   AF-A0A968RYL5-F1
#
_cell.length_a   1.000
_cell.length_b   1.000
_cell.length_c   1.000
_cell.angle_alpha   90.00
_cell.angle_beta   90.00
_cell.angle_gamma   90.00
#
_symmetry.space_group_name_H-M   'P 1'
#
loop_
_entity.id
_entity.type
_entity.pdbx_description
1 polymer ?
#
loop_
_entity_poly.entity_id
_entity_poly.type
_entity_poly.pdbx_seq_one_letter_code
_entity_poly.pdbx_strand_id
1 'polypeptide(L)'
;MIFKTLFAIITWSGIYALIMSDVLSSNYFLLIMTFMLLGFVNIFIAFNVMHDATHDAYSKKQWVNDLLGYSMNFIGGNQYLFRRMHGAHHGYVNIQGIDVTLETHGLFRFTPDEPYLKYHRWQHFYTPILYALAMLHWVTVKDFKWFL
;
A
#
# COMPACT_ATOMS: atom_id res chain seq x y z
N MET A 1 -13.29 13.65 1.73
CA MET A 1 -13.12 12.47 2.62
C MET A 1 -14.28 11.50 2.49
N ILE A 2 -15.50 11.83 2.94
CA ILE A 2 -16.65 10.92 2.96
C ILE A 2 -16.96 10.27 1.59
N PHE A 3 -17.06 11.08 0.52
CA PHE A 3 -17.33 10.55 -0.83
C PHE A 3 -16.28 9.52 -1.28
N LYS A 4 -14.98 9.81 -1.08
CA LYS A 4 -13.89 8.90 -1.46
C LYS A 4 -14.03 7.57 -0.71
N THR A 5 -14.37 7.63 0.58
CA THR A 5 -14.54 6.43 1.41
C THR A 5 -15.76 5.62 1.01
N LEU A 6 -16.90 6.26 0.74
CA LEU A 6 -18.09 5.55 0.25
C LEU A 6 -17.83 4.91 -1.11
N PHE A 7 -17.21 5.64 -2.03
CA PHE A 7 -16.79 5.11 -3.33
C PHE A 7 -15.88 3.90 -3.15
N ALA A 8 -14.84 4.00 -2.31
CA ALA A 8 -13.91 2.92 -2.06
C ALA A 8 -14.60 1.67 -1.50
N ILE A 9 -15.44 1.81 -0.47
CA ILE A 9 -16.13 0.69 0.17
C ILE A 9 -17.12 0.04 -0.81
N ILE A 10 -17.96 0.83 -1.49
CA ILE A 10 -18.97 0.31 -2.42
C ILE A 10 -18.29 -0.42 -3.59
N THR A 11 -17.27 0.19 -4.19
CA THR A 11 -16.55 -0.41 -5.31
C THR A 11 -15.79 -1.67 -4.87
N TRP A 12 -15.12 -1.65 -3.72
CA TRP A 12 -14.44 -2.82 -3.19
C TRP A 12 -15.42 -3.98 -2.94
N SER A 13 -16.52 -3.73 -2.22
CA SER A 13 -17.51 -4.74 -1.91
C SER A 13 -18.19 -5.28 -3.16
N GLY A 14 -18.50 -4.41 -4.13
CA GLY A 14 -19.11 -4.82 -5.41
C GLY A 14 -18.20 -5.72 -6.24
N ILE A 15 -16.92 -5.35 -6.37
CA ILE A 15 -15.94 -6.17 -7.11
C ILE A 15 -15.67 -7.49 -6.39
N TYR A 16 -15.52 -7.45 -5.06
CA TYR A 16 -15.31 -8.66 -4.27
C TYR A 16 -16.52 -9.61 -4.39
N ALA A 17 -17.74 -9.10 -4.28
CA ALA A 17 -18.96 -9.88 -4.48
C ALA A 17 -19.05 -10.47 -5.90
N LEU A 18 -18.66 -9.71 -6.93
CA LEU A 18 -18.60 -10.20 -8.31
C LEU A 18 -17.63 -11.37 -8.46
N ILE A 19 -16.42 -11.27 -7.89
CA ILE A 19 -15.43 -12.36 -7.88
C ILE A 19 -16.00 -13.58 -7.16
N MET A 20 -16.60 -13.39 -5.97
CA MET A 20 -17.15 -14.48 -5.17
C MET A 20 -18.42 -15.11 -5.75
N SER A 21 -19.12 -14.44 -6.66
CA SER A 21 -20.33 -14.96 -7.31
C SER A 21 -20.06 -16.06 -8.34
N ASP A 22 -18.80 -16.29 -8.70
CA ASP A 22 -18.35 -17.27 -9.70
C ASP A 22 -18.85 -17.04 -11.14
N VAL A 23 -19.57 -15.95 -11.40
CA VAL A 23 -20.13 -15.62 -12.74
C VAL A 23 -19.03 -15.46 -13.81
N LEU A 24 -17.81 -15.09 -13.41
CA LEU A 24 -16.68 -14.87 -14.31
C LEU A 24 -15.81 -16.12 -14.57
N SER A 25 -16.14 -17.27 -13.98
CA SER A 25 -15.28 -18.47 -14.01
C SER A 25 -15.05 -19.03 -15.41
N SER A 26 -16.00 -18.83 -16.32
CA SER A 26 -15.88 -19.25 -17.73
C SER A 26 -14.95 -18.36 -18.58
N ASN A 27 -14.58 -17.17 -18.09
CA ASN A 27 -13.71 -16.23 -18.80
C ASN A 27 -12.54 -15.78 -17.91
N TYR A 28 -11.45 -16.54 -17.97
CA TYR A 28 -10.26 -16.29 -17.16
C TYR A 28 -9.64 -14.92 -17.39
N PHE A 29 -9.67 -14.39 -18.61
CA PHE A 29 -9.15 -13.06 -18.89
C PHE A 29 -9.91 -11.99 -18.11
N LEU A 30 -11.25 -12.04 -18.16
CA LEU A 30 -12.10 -11.09 -17.44
C LEU A 30 -11.97 -11.27 -15.91
N LEU A 31 -11.84 -12.51 -15.43
CA LEU A 31 -11.59 -12.79 -14.02
C LEU A 31 -10.29 -12.13 -13.53
N ILE A 32 -9.18 -12.32 -14.27
CA ILE A 32 -7.87 -11.72 -13.93
C ILE A 32 -7.96 -10.19 -13.95
N MET A 33 -8.61 -9.59 -14.96
CA MET A 33 -8.81 -8.14 -15.01
C MET A 33 -9.61 -7.63 -13.80
N THR A 34 -10.59 -8.39 -13.33
CA THR A 34 -11.40 -8.04 -12.15
C THR A 34 -10.57 -8.09 -10.86
N PHE A 35 -9.66 -9.06 -10.71
CA PHE A 35 -8.68 -9.09 -9.61
C PHE A 35 -7.72 -7.90 -9.67
N MET A 36 -7.21 -7.54 -10.86
CA MET A 36 -6.37 -6.35 -11.01
C MET A 36 -7.10 -5.08 -10.62
N LEU A 37 -8.38 -4.95 -11.01
CA LEU A 37 -9.21 -3.82 -10.62
C LEU A 37 -9.40 -3.74 -9.10
N LEU A 38 -9.63 -4.87 -8.42
CA LEU A 38 -9.67 -4.91 -6.95
C LEU A 38 -8.36 -4.42 -6.33
N GLY A 39 -7.22 -4.79 -6.91
CA GLY A 39 -5.90 -4.29 -6.51
C GLY A 39 -5.79 -2.76 -6.59
N PHE A 40 -6.27 -2.15 -7.67
CA PHE A 40 -6.32 -0.68 -7.79
C PHE A 40 -7.24 -0.04 -6.72
N VAL A 41 -8.35 -0.69 -6.36
CA VAL A 41 -9.22 -0.21 -5.29
C VAL A 41 -8.52 -0.30 -3.92
N ASN A 42 -7.74 -1.35 -3.66
CA ASN A 42 -6.92 -1.45 -2.45
C ASN A 42 -5.90 -0.29 -2.36
N ILE A 43 -5.23 0.04 -3.47
CA ILE A 43 -4.33 1.20 -3.54
C ILE A 43 -5.10 2.50 -3.27
N PHE A 44 -6.29 2.65 -3.85
CA PHE A 44 -7.13 3.82 -3.59
C PHE A 44 -7.47 3.97 -2.11
N ILE A 45 -7.87 2.88 -1.44
CA ILE A 45 -8.13 2.84 0.02
C ILE A 45 -6.89 3.29 0.80
N ALA A 46 -5.72 2.72 0.48
CA ALA A 46 -4.46 3.01 1.16
C ALA A 46 -4.14 4.52 1.14
N PHE A 47 -4.21 5.16 -0.02
CA PHE A 47 -3.76 6.54 -0.18
C PHE A 47 -4.84 7.61 0.04
N ASN A 48 -6.13 7.28 -0.06
CA ASN A 48 -7.22 8.27 0.04
C ASN A 48 -8.10 8.15 1.29
N VAL A 49 -7.99 7.05 2.04
CA VAL A 49 -8.79 6.82 3.25
C VAL A 49 -7.85 6.56 4.42
N MET A 50 -7.09 5.49 4.34
CA MET A 50 -6.20 5.02 5.39
C MET A 50 -5.10 6.03 5.72
N HIS A 51 -4.43 6.57 4.69
CA HIS A 51 -3.35 7.55 4.84
C HIS A 51 -3.81 8.80 5.62
N ASP A 52 -4.91 9.42 5.20
CA ASP A 52 -5.41 10.64 5.82
C ASP A 52 -5.92 10.38 7.24
N ALA A 53 -6.53 9.22 7.47
CA ALA A 53 -6.95 8.78 8.80
C ALA A 53 -5.75 8.53 9.73
N THR A 54 -4.63 8.01 9.19
CA THR A 54 -3.41 7.74 9.96
C THR A 54 -2.71 9.02 10.43
N HIS A 55 -2.88 10.11 9.69
CA HIS A 55 -2.44 11.46 10.07
C HIS A 55 -3.44 12.20 10.96
N ASP A 56 -4.48 11.50 11.45
CA ASP A 56 -5.61 12.06 12.20
C ASP A 56 -6.34 13.22 11.47
N ALA A 57 -6.18 13.32 10.15
CA ALA A 57 -6.66 14.41 9.32
C ALA A 57 -8.06 14.13 8.72
N TYR A 58 -8.56 12.89 8.84
CA TYR A 58 -9.84 12.51 8.26
C TYR A 58 -11.04 13.05 9.08
N SER A 59 -10.96 13.01 10.41
CA SER A 59 -12.05 13.41 11.33
C SER A 59 -11.51 14.08 12.59
N LYS A 60 -12.31 14.96 13.21
CA LYS A 60 -12.03 15.52 14.54
C LYS A 60 -12.16 14.49 15.67
N LYS A 61 -12.85 13.38 15.42
CA LYS A 61 -13.09 12.31 16.41
C LYS A 61 -12.03 11.23 16.22
N GLN A 62 -11.17 11.03 17.22
CA GLN A 62 -10.05 10.09 17.13
C GLN A 62 -10.48 8.67 16.75
N TRP A 63 -11.55 8.15 17.36
CA TRP A 63 -12.04 6.80 17.06
C TRP A 63 -12.42 6.60 15.57
N VAL A 64 -12.81 7.66 14.86
CA VAL A 64 -13.11 7.59 13.42
C VAL A 64 -11.82 7.45 12.61
N ASN A 65 -10.77 8.19 13.00
CA ASN A 65 -9.45 8.07 12.39
C ASN A 65 -8.86 6.69 12.65
N ASP A 66 -8.98 6.16 13.87
CA ASP A 66 -8.48 4.82 14.19
C ASP A 66 -9.22 3.76 13.37
N LEU A 67 -10.56 3.82 13.33
CA LEU A 67 -11.39 2.90 12.55
C LEU A 67 -11.02 2.90 11.06
N LEU A 68 -10.89 4.08 10.45
CA LEU A 68 -10.53 4.20 9.04
C LEU A 68 -9.05 3.92 8.78
N GLY A 69 -8.18 4.15 9.75
CA GLY A 69 -6.77 3.74 9.69
C GLY A 69 -6.64 2.22 9.62
N TYR A 70 -7.49 1.47 10.33
CA TYR A 70 -7.54 0.01 10.25
C TYR A 70 -7.98 -0.53 8.88
N SER A 71 -8.40 0.31 7.94
CA SER A 71 -8.55 -0.15 6.55
C SER A 71 -7.21 -0.58 5.93
N MET A 72 -6.05 -0.24 6.53
CA MET A 72 -4.76 -0.86 6.20
C MET A 72 -4.76 -2.36 6.48
N ASN A 73 -5.26 -2.75 7.65
CA ASN A 73 -5.36 -4.15 8.07
C ASN A 73 -6.31 -4.92 7.17
N PHE A 74 -7.41 -4.28 6.80
CA PHE A 74 -8.37 -4.84 5.86
C PHE A 74 -7.76 -5.18 4.49
N ILE A 75 -6.91 -4.31 3.95
CA ILE A 75 -6.24 -4.56 2.65
C ILE A 75 -4.98 -5.42 2.78
N GLY A 76 -4.60 -5.84 3.99
CA GLY A 76 -3.56 -6.84 4.25
C GLY A 76 -2.30 -6.33 4.98
N GLY A 77 -2.13 -5.02 5.16
CA GLY A 77 -0.98 -4.46 5.88
C GLY A 77 -1.21 -4.29 7.38
N ASN A 78 -0.32 -3.61 8.08
CA ASN A 78 -0.46 -3.31 9.51
C ASN A 78 -0.57 -1.80 9.77
N GLN A 79 -1.72 -1.33 10.27
CA GLN A 79 -1.94 0.08 10.57
C GLN A 79 -0.95 0.65 11.59
N TYR A 80 -0.63 -0.09 12.65
CA TYR A 80 0.30 0.37 13.69
C TYR A 80 1.69 0.61 13.12
N LEU A 81 2.21 -0.34 12.35
CA LEU A 81 3.51 -0.24 11.69
C LEU A 81 3.53 0.88 10.65
N PHE A 82 2.49 0.94 9.79
CA PHE A 82 2.39 2.01 8.80
C PHE A 82 2.38 3.38 9.48
N ARG A 83 1.56 3.58 10.52
CA ARG A 83 1.49 4.86 11.24
C ARG A 83 2.84 5.29 11.79
N ARG A 84 3.61 4.35 12.34
CA ARG A 84 4.95 4.63 12.88
C ARG A 84 5.97 4.93 11.78
N MET A 85 6.07 4.07 10.77
CA MET A 85 7.06 4.22 9.69
C MET A 85 6.76 5.42 8.79
N HIS A 86 5.50 5.56 8.37
CA HIS A 86 5.07 6.69 7.55
C HIS A 86 5.11 8.01 8.32
N GLY A 87 4.74 8.00 9.59
CA GLY A 87 4.91 9.16 10.48
C GLY A 87 6.38 9.58 10.60
N ALA A 88 7.30 8.61 10.78
CA ALA A 88 8.74 8.87 10.81
C ALA A 88 9.26 9.40 9.46
N HIS A 89 8.77 8.87 8.33
CA HIS A 89 9.11 9.38 7.00
C HIS A 89 8.82 10.87 6.88
N HIS A 90 7.64 11.35 7.28
CA HIS A 90 7.33 12.79 7.23
C HIS A 90 8.24 13.66 8.10
N GLY A 91 8.81 13.12 9.18
CA GLY A 91 9.77 13.82 10.03
C GLY A 91 11.21 13.83 9.49
N TYR A 92 11.59 12.83 8.69
CA TYR A 92 12.97 12.58 8.27
C TYR A 92 13.07 12.19 6.79
N VAL A 93 12.26 12.82 5.93
CA VAL A 93 12.10 12.46 4.51
C VAL A 93 13.47 12.35 3.82
N ASN A 94 13.72 11.20 3.21
CA ASN A 94 14.92 10.94 2.40
C ASN A 94 16.26 11.06 3.16
N ILE A 95 16.27 10.99 4.49
CA ILE A 95 17.51 10.93 5.27
C ILE A 95 17.96 9.48 5.39
N GLN A 96 19.10 9.14 4.76
CA GLN A 96 19.65 7.78 4.78
C GLN A 96 19.89 7.30 6.22
N GLY A 97 19.54 6.05 6.51
CA GLY A 97 19.71 5.42 7.82
C GLY A 97 18.65 5.82 8.85
N ILE A 98 17.80 6.81 8.57
CA ILE A 98 16.69 7.22 9.44
C ILE A 98 15.34 6.90 8.77
N ASP A 99 15.19 7.26 7.51
CA ASP A 99 13.98 6.99 6.74
C ASP A 99 13.95 5.52 6.30
N VAL A 100 13.23 4.70 7.05
CA VAL A 100 13.06 3.27 6.76
C VAL A 100 12.38 3.00 5.41
N THR A 101 11.78 4.01 4.77
CA THR A 101 11.21 3.87 3.42
C THR A 101 12.28 3.87 2.33
N LEU A 102 13.51 4.27 2.63
CA LEU A 102 14.68 4.15 1.77
C LEU A 102 15.31 2.73 1.79
N GLU A 103 14.87 1.84 2.67
CA GLU A 103 15.40 0.47 2.73
C GLU A 103 14.86 -0.38 1.56
N THR A 104 15.74 -0.71 0.62
CA THR A 104 15.38 -1.40 -0.62
C THR A 104 16.07 -2.74 -0.79
N HIS A 105 16.89 -3.16 0.18
CA HIS A 105 17.75 -4.35 0.08
C HIS A 105 18.63 -4.32 -1.19
N GLY A 106 19.02 -3.12 -1.64
CA GLY A 106 19.86 -2.89 -2.83
C GLY A 106 19.13 -2.94 -4.17
N LEU A 107 17.84 -3.32 -4.21
CA LEU A 107 17.06 -3.44 -5.44
C LEU A 107 16.88 -2.09 -6.16
N PHE A 108 16.70 -1.03 -5.38
CA PHE A 108 16.63 0.34 -5.89
C PHE A 108 17.78 1.15 -5.33
N ARG A 109 18.06 2.29 -5.96
CA ARG A 109 18.98 3.28 -5.42
C ARG A 109 18.26 4.60 -5.32
N PHE A 110 17.75 4.89 -4.13
CA PHE A 110 16.94 6.10 -3.88
C PHE A 110 17.76 7.28 -3.37
N THR A 111 18.95 7.03 -2.82
CA THR A 111 19.90 8.06 -2.37
C THR A 111 21.25 7.92 -3.07
N PRO A 112 22.00 9.01 -3.32
CA PRO A 112 23.39 8.94 -3.75
C PRO A 112 24.30 8.18 -2.77
N ASP A 113 23.93 8.10 -1.50
CA ASP A 113 24.73 7.49 -0.44
C ASP A 113 24.67 5.94 -0.43
N GLU A 114 23.78 5.33 -1.22
CA GLU A 114 23.76 3.89 -1.43
C GLU A 114 24.75 3.47 -2.54
N PRO A 115 25.42 2.30 -2.40
CA PRO A 115 26.31 1.79 -3.43
C PRO A 115 25.62 1.66 -4.79
N TYR A 116 26.27 2.18 -5.83
CA TYR A 116 25.77 2.02 -7.19
C TYR A 116 26.12 0.63 -7.74
N LEU A 117 25.10 -0.09 -8.18
CA LEU A 117 25.22 -1.39 -8.85
C LEU A 117 24.89 -1.25 -10.33
N LYS A 118 25.54 -2.05 -11.18
CA LYS A 118 25.43 -1.92 -12.66
C LYS A 118 23.99 -2.02 -13.18
N TYR A 119 23.11 -2.74 -12.49
CA TYR A 119 21.71 -2.87 -12.89
C TYR A 119 20.88 -1.62 -12.56
N HIS A 120 21.29 -0.76 -11.62
CA HIS A 120 20.56 0.47 -11.27
C HIS A 120 20.40 1.43 -12.46
N ARG A 121 21.27 1.36 -13.49
CA ARG A 121 21.07 2.10 -14.75
C ARG A 121 19.72 1.81 -15.41
N TRP A 122 19.15 0.64 -15.16
CA TRP A 122 17.87 0.18 -15.72
C TRP A 122 16.70 0.30 -14.73
N GLN A 123 16.90 0.93 -13.56
CA GLN A 123 15.87 0.99 -12.52
C GLN A 123 14.55 1.59 -12.99
N HIS A 124 14.58 2.56 -13.90
CA HIS A 124 13.38 3.16 -14.48
C HIS A 124 12.52 2.15 -15.27
N PHE A 125 13.08 1.04 -15.73
CA PHE A 125 12.31 -0.03 -16.40
C PHE A 125 11.80 -1.10 -15.44
N TYR A 126 12.64 -1.56 -14.50
CA TYR A 126 12.24 -2.68 -13.63
C TYR A 126 11.49 -2.23 -12.37
N THR A 127 11.62 -0.96 -11.95
CA THR A 127 10.97 -0.46 -10.73
C THR A 127 9.45 -0.61 -10.76
N PRO A 128 8.72 -0.23 -11.84
CA PRO A 128 7.27 -0.44 -11.89
C PRO A 128 6.86 -1.90 -11.71
N ILE A 129 7.63 -2.84 -12.28
CA ILE A 129 7.37 -4.28 -12.19
C ILE A 129 7.59 -4.77 -10.76
N LEU A 130 8.71 -4.39 -10.12
CA LEU A 130 8.98 -4.76 -8.73
C LEU A 130 7.99 -4.12 -7.76
N TYR A 131 7.55 -2.88 -8.02
CA TYR A 131 6.52 -2.22 -7.22
C TYR A 131 5.15 -2.91 -7.33
N ALA A 132 4.83 -3.58 -8.45
CA ALA A 132 3.64 -4.41 -8.53
C ALA A 132 3.66 -5.58 -7.53
N LEU A 133 4.85 -5.99 -7.06
CA LEU A 133 5.05 -6.99 -6.01
C LEU A 133 5.22 -6.37 -4.61
N ALA A 134 5.18 -5.04 -4.48
CA ALA A 134 5.43 -4.36 -3.21
C ALA A 134 4.46 -4.79 -2.12
N MET A 135 3.18 -5.00 -2.46
CA MET A 135 2.19 -5.45 -1.49
C MET A 135 2.51 -6.86 -0.97
N LEU A 136 2.93 -7.77 -1.84
CA LEU A 136 3.33 -9.11 -1.43
C LEU A 136 4.52 -9.06 -0.47
N HIS A 137 5.56 -8.29 -0.80
CA HIS A 137 6.70 -8.07 0.09
C HIS A 137 6.28 -7.42 1.42
N TRP A 138 5.33 -6.48 1.37
CA TRP A 138 4.85 -5.78 2.55
C TRP A 138 4.25 -6.76 3.56
N VAL A 139 3.27 -7.54 3.12
CA VAL A 139 2.47 -8.40 4.01
C VAL A 139 3.22 -9.66 4.45
N THR A 140 4.24 -10.11 3.70
CA THR A 140 4.97 -11.35 4.00
C THR A 140 6.33 -11.14 4.65
N VAL A 141 7.00 -10.01 4.41
CA VAL A 141 8.37 -9.75 4.89
C VAL A 141 8.42 -8.49 5.73
N LYS A 142 8.01 -7.34 5.18
CA LYS A 142 8.19 -6.04 5.83
C LYS A 142 7.48 -5.98 7.17
N ASP A 143 6.20 -6.33 7.23
CA ASP A 143 5.45 -6.20 8.48
C ASP A 143 5.97 -7.17 9.54
N PHE A 144 6.35 -8.40 9.18
CA PHE A 144 6.97 -9.33 10.13
C PHE A 144 8.33 -8.85 10.66
N LYS A 145 9.18 -8.30 9.77
CA LYS A 145 10.51 -7.79 10.14
C LYS A 145 10.44 -6.63 11.14
N TRP A 146 9.43 -5.78 11.04
CA TRP A 146 9.32 -4.56 11.85
C TRP A 146 8.33 -4.66 13.01
N PHE A 147 7.52 -5.72 13.06
CA PHE A 147 6.60 -5.99 14.16
C PHE A 147 7.24 -6.78 15.30
N LEU A 148 8.14 -7.72 14.97
CA LEU A 148 8.94 -8.51 15.90
C LEU A 148 10.18 -7.75 16.36
#